data_AF-A0A3A9A022-F1
#
_entry.id   AF-A0A3A9A022-F1
#
_cell.length_a   1.000
_cell.length_b   1.000
_cell.length_c   1.000
_cell.angle_alpha   90.00
_cell.angle_beta   90.00
_cell.angle_gamma   90.00
#
_symmetry.space_group_name_H-M   'P 1'
#
loop_
_entity.id
_entity.type
_entity.pdbx_description
1 polymer ?
#
loop_
_entity_poly.entity_id
_entity_poly.type
_entity_poly.pdbx_seq_one_letter_code
_entity_poly.pdbx_strand_id
1 'polypeptide(L)'
;MSTNIYGMTSSSRYLIYNPELADSRRSPRSTFKIVSSVLAMENGILEPDTSTHSWSGEIFWNENWNKDIAFEEAFRTSCVWYFREVIDEMGPGKLRYVS
;
A
#
# COMPACT_ATOMS: atom_id res chain seq x y z
N MET A 1 -10.51 1.31 15.55
CA MET A 1 -10.38 0.30 14.47
C MET A 1 -11.53 -0.67 14.63
N SER A 2 -12.24 -1.02 13.56
CA SER A 2 -13.14 -2.19 13.55
C SER A 2 -12.33 -3.39 13.08
N THR A 3 -12.48 -4.54 13.74
CA THR A 3 -11.85 -5.80 13.33
C THR A 3 -12.89 -6.62 12.59
N ASN A 4 -12.67 -6.83 11.28
CA ASN A 4 -13.50 -7.72 10.47
C ASN A 4 -12.68 -9.00 10.20
N ILE A 5 -13.22 -10.17 10.53
CA ILE A 5 -12.54 -11.45 10.35
C ILE A 5 -13.24 -12.22 9.24
N TYR A 6 -12.68 -12.24 8.04
CA TYR A 6 -13.18 -13.07 6.95
C TYR A 6 -12.44 -14.41 6.96
N GLY A 7 -13.07 -15.47 7.48
CA GLY A 7 -12.55 -16.83 7.37
C GLY A 7 -12.98 -17.46 6.06
N MET A 8 -12.06 -17.93 5.23
CA MET A 8 -12.38 -18.66 4.01
C MET A 8 -12.28 -20.16 4.28
N THR A 9 -13.42 -20.82 4.53
CA THR A 9 -13.49 -22.29 4.55
C THR A 9 -13.72 -22.81 3.13
N SER A 10 -13.43 -24.09 2.87
CA SER A 10 -13.78 -24.79 1.61
C SER A 10 -15.28 -24.78 1.25
N SER A 11 -16.11 -24.14 2.07
CA SER A 11 -17.56 -24.03 1.97
C SER A 11 -18.06 -22.60 1.68
N SER A 12 -17.18 -21.67 1.29
CA SER A 12 -17.55 -20.28 0.93
C SER A 12 -18.42 -19.58 2.00
N ARG A 13 -18.08 -19.74 3.28
CA ARG A 13 -18.80 -19.10 4.40
C ARG A 13 -18.03 -17.89 4.88
N TYR A 14 -18.73 -16.79 5.15
CA TYR A 14 -18.17 -15.59 5.77
C TYR A 14 -18.79 -15.41 7.16
N LEU A 15 -17.96 -15.06 8.14
CA LEU A 15 -18.40 -14.60 9.45
C LEU A 15 -18.14 -13.10 9.50
N ILE A 16 -19.19 -12.29 9.69
CA ILE A 16 -19.04 -10.83 9.72
C ILE A 16 -19.42 -10.36 11.12
N TYR A 17 -18.45 -9.74 11.79
CA TYR A 17 -18.69 -9.05 13.05
C TYR A 17 -18.95 -7.57 12.77
N ASN A 18 -20.06 -7.04 13.28
CA ASN A 18 -20.49 -5.65 13.11
C ASN A 18 -20.67 -5.21 11.63
N PRO A 19 -21.73 -5.70 10.94
CA PRO A 19 -21.93 -5.51 9.51
C PRO A 19 -22.04 -4.05 9.07
N GLU A 20 -22.65 -3.17 9.87
CA GLU A 20 -22.75 -1.74 9.55
C GLU A 20 -21.36 -1.08 9.46
N LEU A 21 -20.45 -1.41 10.38
CA LEU A 21 -19.08 -0.93 10.31
C LEU A 21 -18.28 -1.59 9.19
N ALA A 22 -18.61 -2.83 8.82
CA ALA A 22 -17.94 -3.55 7.74
C ALA A 22 -18.29 -2.99 6.35
N ASP A 23 -19.52 -2.49 6.17
CA ASP A 23 -20.00 -1.88 4.92
C ASP A 23 -19.60 -0.40 4.78
N SER A 24 -19.21 0.24 5.89
CA SER A 24 -18.77 1.63 5.90
C SER A 24 -17.40 1.82 5.24
N ARG A 25 -17.36 2.55 4.12
CA ARG A 25 -16.11 2.93 3.43
C ARG A 25 -15.28 3.89 4.28
N ARG A 26 -13.97 3.63 4.36
CA ARG A 26 -12.99 4.49 5.05
C ARG A 26 -11.76 4.70 4.19
N SER A 27 -11.02 5.77 4.45
CA SER A 27 -9.72 5.99 3.83
C SER A 27 -8.80 4.79 4.13
N PRO A 28 -8.19 4.15 3.11
CA PRO A 28 -7.29 3.02 3.31
C PRO A 28 -5.98 3.45 4.00
N ARG A 29 -5.60 4.73 3.94
CA ARG A 29 -4.31 5.23 4.48
C ARG A 29 -3.17 4.32 4.03
N SER A 30 -2.35 3.82 4.96
CA SER A 30 -1.24 2.93 4.65
C SER A 30 -1.64 1.58 4.05
N THR A 31 -2.88 1.10 4.19
CA THR A 31 -3.29 -0.15 3.53
C THR A 31 -3.44 0.02 2.01
N PHE A 32 -3.53 1.25 1.52
CA PHE A 32 -3.50 1.56 0.09
C PHE A 32 -2.22 1.06 -0.58
N LYS A 33 -1.11 0.99 0.18
CA LYS A 33 0.18 0.49 -0.28
C LYS A 33 0.09 -0.94 -0.85
N ILE A 34 -0.86 -1.76 -0.39
CA ILE A 34 -1.09 -3.11 -0.93
C ILE A 34 -1.54 -3.00 -2.40
N VAL A 35 -2.58 -2.21 -2.67
CA VAL A 35 -3.14 -2.05 -4.01
C VAL A 35 -2.15 -1.37 -4.94
N SER A 36 -1.48 -0.30 -4.49
CA SER A 36 -0.49 0.40 -5.31
C SER A 36 0.71 -0.48 -5.64
N SER A 37 1.15 -1.36 -4.72
CA SER A 37 2.25 -2.29 -4.98
C SER A 37 1.88 -3.28 -6.08
N VAL A 38 0.70 -3.91 -5.99
CA VAL A 38 0.24 -4.88 -6.99
C VAL A 38 0.15 -4.23 -8.36
N LEU A 39 -0.46 -3.04 -8.44
CA LEU A 39 -0.56 -2.31 -9.72
C LEU A 39 0.81 -1.94 -10.28
N ALA A 40 1.74 -1.46 -9.45
CA ALA A 40 3.08 -1.11 -9.90
C ALA A 40 3.85 -2.35 -10.42
N MET A 41 3.70 -3.50 -9.75
CA MET A 41 4.29 -4.78 -10.20
C MET A 41 3.70 -5.25 -11.53
N GLU A 42 2.37 -5.21 -11.68
CA GLU A 42 1.71 -5.61 -12.94
C GLU A 42 2.12 -4.74 -14.14
N ASN A 43 2.52 -3.49 -13.88
CA ASN A 43 2.98 -2.56 -14.91
C ASN A 43 4.52 -2.54 -15.06
N GLY A 44 5.25 -3.39 -14.34
CA GLY A 44 6.72 -3.49 -14.40
C GLY A 44 7.47 -2.29 -13.84
N ILE A 45 6.81 -1.46 -13.03
CA ILE A 45 7.39 -0.27 -12.38
C ILE A 45 8.09 -0.67 -11.09
N LEU A 46 7.53 -1.68 -10.40
CA LEU A 46 8.03 -2.16 -9.13
C LEU A 46 8.40 -3.65 -9.23
N GLU A 47 9.66 -3.95 -8.93
CA GLU A 47 10.17 -5.30 -8.74
C GLU A 47 10.69 -5.44 -7.31
N PRO A 48 10.15 -6.38 -6.49
CA PRO A 48 10.45 -6.44 -5.06
C PRO A 48 11.94 -6.48 -4.70
N ASP A 49 12.73 -7.19 -5.49
CA ASP A 49 14.14 -7.49 -5.19
C ASP A 49 15.11 -6.41 -5.73
N THR A 50 14.64 -5.52 -6.61
CA THR A 50 15.52 -4.60 -7.36
C THR A 50 15.08 -3.14 -7.27
N SER A 51 13.82 -2.85 -6.93
CA SER A 51 13.30 -1.48 -6.84
C SER A 51 13.72 -0.78 -5.54
N THR A 52 14.93 -0.24 -5.55
CA THR A 52 15.39 0.75 -4.56
C THR A 52 15.19 2.16 -5.11
N HIS A 53 14.62 3.04 -4.31
CA HIS A 53 14.53 4.46 -4.66
C HIS A 53 15.54 5.27 -3.84
N SER A 54 16.17 6.23 -4.50
CA SER A 54 17.20 7.08 -3.90
C SER A 54 16.56 8.23 -3.14
N TRP A 55 17.07 8.47 -1.94
CA TRP A 55 16.57 9.51 -1.08
C TRP A 55 17.00 10.90 -1.54
N SER A 56 16.06 11.84 -1.54
CA SER A 56 16.27 13.23 -1.96
C SER A 56 17.16 14.05 -1.01
N GLY A 57 17.41 13.57 0.20
CA GLY A 57 18.04 14.35 1.28
C GLY A 57 17.05 15.09 2.19
N GLU A 58 15.74 15.03 1.91
CA GLU A 58 14.70 15.61 2.78
C GLU A 58 14.62 14.86 4.12
N ILE A 59 14.70 15.59 5.23
CA ILE A 59 14.65 14.99 6.57
C ILE A 59 13.20 14.78 7.00
N PHE A 60 12.79 13.52 7.09
CA PHE A 60 11.50 13.09 7.63
C PHE A 60 11.58 12.79 9.13
N TRP A 61 10.43 12.89 9.82
CA TRP A 61 10.30 12.61 11.25
C TRP A 61 10.56 11.14 11.61
N ASN A 62 10.39 10.21 10.67
CA ASN A 62 10.75 8.82 10.83
C ASN A 62 12.16 8.63 10.31
N GLU A 63 13.12 8.46 11.21
CA GLU A 63 14.54 8.38 10.88
C GLU A 63 14.86 7.23 9.90
N ASN A 64 14.07 6.14 9.92
CA ASN A 64 14.23 5.02 8.99
C ASN A 64 13.91 5.39 7.54
N TRP A 65 13.27 6.54 7.29
CA TRP A 65 12.93 7.02 5.95
C TRP A 65 14.03 7.91 5.34
N ASN A 66 15.06 8.29 6.11
CA ASN A 66 16.09 9.25 5.69
C ASN A 66 17.29 8.55 5.06
N LYS A 67 17.02 7.71 4.04
CA LYS A 67 18.02 6.90 3.32
C LYS A 67 17.41 6.34 2.05
N ASP A 68 18.27 5.92 1.13
CA ASP A 68 17.87 5.04 0.03
C ASP A 68 17.18 3.81 0.60
N ILE A 69 16.05 3.42 0.02
CA ILE A 69 15.19 2.39 0.61
C ILE A 69 14.68 1.44 -0.47
N ALA A 70 14.80 0.14 -0.19
CA ALA A 70 14.25 -0.92 -1.02
C ALA A 70 12.75 -1.11 -0.73
N PHE A 71 12.02 -1.67 -1.70
CA PHE A 71 10.58 -1.91 -1.59
C PHE A 71 10.17 -2.63 -0.29
N GLU A 72 10.84 -3.73 0.06
CA GLU A 72 10.49 -4.54 1.23
C GLU A 72 10.55 -3.70 2.52
N GLU A 73 11.58 -2.89 2.66
CA GLU A 73 11.75 -2.02 3.82
C GLU A 73 10.73 -0.88 3.81
N ALA A 74 10.51 -0.25 2.65
CA ALA A 74 9.50 0.80 2.50
C ALA A 74 8.09 0.30 2.85
N PHE A 75 7.75 -0.92 2.44
CA PHE A 75 6.46 -1.55 2.74
C PHE A 75 6.31 -1.81 4.24
N ARG A 76 7.34 -2.41 4.89
CA ARG A 76 7.34 -2.72 6.33
C ARG A 76 7.31 -1.48 7.22
N THR A 77 8.07 -0.46 6.87
CA THR A 77 8.16 0.80 7.63
C THR A 77 7.07 1.81 7.25
N SER A 78 6.20 1.43 6.31
CA SER A 78 5.14 2.28 5.77
C SER A 78 5.65 3.61 5.21
N CYS A 79 6.82 3.61 4.59
CA CYS A 79 7.51 4.78 4.06
C CYS A 79 6.65 5.56 3.07
N VAL A 80 6.19 6.77 3.42
CA VAL A 80 5.20 7.47 2.58
C VAL A 80 5.80 8.01 1.30
N TRP A 81 7.02 8.55 1.34
CA TRP A 81 7.63 9.17 0.16
C TRP A 81 7.93 8.15 -0.93
N TYR A 82 8.42 6.95 -0.57
CA TYR A 82 8.68 5.88 -1.52
C TYR A 82 7.44 5.53 -2.34
N PHE A 83 6.28 5.38 -1.69
CA PHE A 83 5.04 5.08 -2.39
C PHE A 83 4.47 6.26 -3.18
N ARG A 84 4.87 7.50 -2.89
CA ARG A 84 4.54 8.64 -3.74
C ARG A 84 5.32 8.57 -5.05
N GLU A 85 6.61 8.29 -4.99
CA GLU A 85 7.45 8.12 -6.19
C GLU A 85 6.92 7.00 -7.08
N VAL A 86 6.61 5.82 -6.51
CA VAL A 86 5.98 4.71 -7.25
C VAL A 86 4.67 5.14 -7.94
N ILE A 87 3.85 5.98 -7.28
CA ILE A 87 2.61 6.51 -7.84
C ILE A 87 2.87 7.53 -8.95
N ASP A 88 3.85 8.39 -8.76
CA ASP A 88 4.23 9.40 -9.75
C ASP A 88 4.81 8.75 -11.02
N GLU A 89 5.61 7.68 -10.86
CA GLU A 89 6.12 6.85 -11.96
C GLU A 89 5.01 6.12 -12.73
N MET A 90 3.95 5.68 -12.05
CA MET A 90 2.75 5.11 -12.69
C MET A 90 1.98 6.11 -13.56
N GLY A 91 2.06 7.40 -13.22
CA GLY A 91 1.35 8.47 -13.90
C GLY A 91 -0.17 8.49 -13.67
N PRO A 92 -0.84 9.60 -14.01
CA PRO A 92 -2.23 9.89 -13.62
C PRO A 92 -3.30 9.00 -14.29
N GLY A 93 -2.91 8.14 -15.25
CA GLY A 93 -3.84 7.28 -16.00
C GLY A 93 -4.03 5.87 -15.44
N LYS A 94 -3.11 5.39 -14.60
CA LYS A 94 -3.09 3.99 -14.12
C LYS A 94 -3.80 3.80 -12.80
N LEU A 95 -3.91 4.86 -12.01
CA LEU A 95 -4.62 4.89 -10.73
C LEU A 95 -5.95 5.63 -10.89
N ARG A 96 -7.02 4.86 -11.10
CA ARG A 96 -8.39 5.39 -11.08
C ARG A 96 -9.07 5.03 -9.77
N TYR A 97 -9.44 6.05 -9.01
CA TYR A 97 -10.36 5.88 -7.91
C TYR A 97 -11.75 5.61 -8.50
N VAL A 98 -12.29 4.41 -8.28
CA VAL A 98 -13.68 4.12 -8.62
C VAL A 98 -14.52 4.59 -7.45
N SER A 99 -15.16 5.76 -7.59
CA SER A 99 -16.08 6.33 -6.60
C SER A 99 -17.35 5.50 -6.53
#